data_AF-A0A257H7V9-F1
#
_entry.id   AF-A0A257H7V9-F1
#
_cell.length_a   1.000
_cell.length_b   1.000
_cell.length_c   1.000
_cell.angle_alpha   90.00
_cell.angle_beta   90.00
_cell.angle_gamma   90.00
#
_symmetry.space_group_name_H-M   'P 1'
#
loop_
_entity.id
_entity.type
_entity.pdbx_description
1 polymer ?
#
loop_
_entity_poly.entity_id
_entity_poly.type
_entity_poly.pdbx_seq_one_letter_code
_entity_poly.pdbx_strand_id
1 'polypeptide(L)'
;MQAHAPLPLWSVAWPVAAVLLLAAHVMGMSGGWWVAVLAVGLVGTVLSAVHHAEVVAHKVGEPYGTLVLALSITVIEVALIVSMMLAGGPATTALARDTVFAAVMLILNGIVGLCLLAGGSRYREQTFGQLGVSASLTTLAAIAVLTLVLPNYTTTTPGPMYSPSQLAFVAIVSLVLYGTFVLVQAVRHRDYFLPVEGRADAEA
;
A
#
# COMPACT_ATOMS: atom_id res chain seq x y z
N MET A 1 -9.00 26.70 21.94
CA MET A 1 -9.51 26.11 20.68
C MET A 1 -8.51 26.41 19.59
N GLN A 2 -7.63 25.46 19.26
CA GLN A 2 -6.70 25.64 18.14
C GLN A 2 -7.51 25.56 16.83
N ALA A 3 -7.46 26.62 16.03
CA ALA A 3 -8.07 26.66 14.71
C ALA A 3 -7.39 25.56 13.88
N HIS A 4 -8.16 24.54 13.50
CA HIS A 4 -7.66 23.51 12.60
C HIS A 4 -7.37 24.18 11.27
N ALA A 5 -6.12 24.08 10.79
CA ALA A 5 -5.78 24.55 9.46
C ALA A 5 -6.76 23.90 8.46
N PRO A 6 -7.44 24.70 7.60
CA PRO A 6 -8.38 24.14 6.64
C PRO A 6 -7.63 23.18 5.71
N LEU A 7 -8.30 22.10 5.30
CA LEU A 7 -7.75 21.20 4.30
C LEU A 7 -7.37 22.01 3.05
N PRO A 8 -6.21 21.70 2.44
CA PRO A 8 -5.77 22.46 1.29
C PRO A 8 -6.78 22.31 0.15
N LEU A 9 -7.10 23.42 -0.52
CA LEU A 9 -8.19 23.46 -1.51
C LEU A 9 -8.02 22.42 -2.64
N TRP A 10 -6.78 22.08 -2.99
CA TRP A 10 -6.50 21.08 -4.02
C TRP A 10 -7.00 19.68 -3.64
N SER A 11 -6.94 19.28 -2.36
CA SER A 11 -7.33 17.93 -1.92
C SER A 11 -8.85 17.74 -1.96
N VAL A 12 -9.61 18.84 -1.89
CA VAL A 12 -11.06 18.84 -2.05
C VAL A 12 -11.47 19.02 -3.51
N ALA A 13 -10.72 19.82 -4.27
CA ALA A 13 -11.02 20.12 -5.67
C ALA A 13 -10.95 18.88 -6.57
N TRP A 14 -9.95 18.01 -6.41
CA TRP A 14 -9.76 16.85 -7.29
C TRP A 14 -10.91 15.83 -7.25
N PRO A 15 -11.39 15.38 -6.07
CA PRO A 15 -12.56 14.50 -6.01
C PRO A 15 -13.81 15.11 -6.66
N VAL A 16 -14.05 16.40 -6.44
CA VAL A 16 -15.19 17.12 -7.05
C VAL A 16 -15.03 17.19 -8.57
N ALA A 17 -13.84 17.53 -9.05
CA ALA A 17 -13.52 17.55 -10.47
C ALA A 17 -13.69 16.16 -11.10
N ALA A 18 -13.24 15.09 -10.43
CA ALA A 18 -13.40 13.73 -10.94
C ALA A 18 -14.87 13.31 -11.07
N VAL A 19 -15.74 13.68 -10.12
CA VAL A 19 -17.19 13.46 -10.25
C VAL A 19 -17.77 14.21 -11.45
N LEU A 20 -17.36 15.46 -11.67
CA LEU A 20 -17.79 16.25 -12.84
C LEU A 20 -17.30 15.64 -14.16
N LEU A 21 -16.04 15.19 -14.21
CA LEU A 21 -15.48 14.49 -15.37
C LEU A 21 -16.23 13.19 -15.65
N LEU A 22 -16.61 12.44 -14.62
CA LEU A 22 -17.37 11.20 -14.77
C LEU A 22 -18.79 11.48 -15.26
N ALA A 23 -19.45 12.53 -14.76
CA ALA A 23 -20.75 12.98 -15.25
C ALA A 23 -20.68 13.41 -16.73
N ALA A 24 -19.66 14.18 -17.10
CA ALA A 24 -19.41 14.60 -18.47
C ALA A 24 -19.18 13.40 -19.42
N HIS A 25 -18.47 12.37 -18.95
CA HIS A 25 -18.29 11.13 -19.70
C HIS A 25 -19.63 10.40 -19.94
N VAL A 26 -20.47 10.29 -18.92
CA VAL A 26 -21.82 9.69 -19.02
C VAL A 26 -22.74 10.50 -19.94
N MET A 27 -22.55 11.83 -20.01
CA MET A 27 -23.26 12.72 -20.94
C MET A 27 -22.78 12.62 -22.39
N GLY A 28 -21.83 11.73 -22.70
CA GLY A 28 -21.40 11.42 -24.06
C GLY A 28 -20.05 12.01 -24.47
N MET A 29 -19.35 12.72 -23.58
CA MET A 29 -17.97 13.13 -23.85
C MET A 29 -17.08 11.90 -23.98
N SER A 30 -16.42 11.78 -25.14
CA SER A 30 -15.63 10.62 -25.52
C SER A 30 -14.48 11.02 -26.44
N GLY A 31 -13.51 10.11 -26.62
CA GLY A 31 -12.33 10.32 -27.45
C GLY A 31 -11.01 10.03 -26.73
N GLY A 32 -9.93 9.80 -27.47
CA GLY A 32 -8.62 9.45 -26.89
C GLY A 32 -8.04 10.53 -25.96
N TRP A 33 -8.22 11.80 -26.32
CA TRP A 33 -7.82 12.93 -25.45
C TRP A 33 -8.62 12.96 -24.15
N TRP A 34 -9.91 12.58 -24.19
CA TRP A 34 -10.78 12.54 -23.02
C TRP A 34 -10.36 11.45 -22.03
N VAL A 35 -9.86 10.31 -22.52
CA VAL A 35 -9.28 9.27 -21.66
C VAL A 35 -8.08 9.80 -20.87
N ALA A 36 -7.22 10.61 -21.50
CA ALA A 36 -6.11 11.24 -20.79
C ALA A 36 -6.59 12.21 -19.68
N VAL A 37 -7.66 12.97 -19.95
CA VAL A 37 -8.27 13.85 -18.94
C VAL A 37 -8.84 13.06 -17.76
N LEU A 38 -9.54 11.95 -18.03
CA LEU A 38 -10.05 11.05 -17.00
C LEU A 38 -8.91 10.43 -16.17
N ALA A 39 -7.82 10.03 -16.83
CA ALA A 39 -6.64 9.49 -16.15
C ALA A 39 -6.00 10.52 -15.21
N VAL A 40 -5.86 11.79 -15.64
CA VAL A 40 -5.38 12.87 -14.78
C VAL A 40 -6.32 13.10 -13.60
N GLY A 41 -7.64 13.10 -13.83
CA GLY A 41 -8.64 13.22 -12.76
C GLY A 41 -8.56 12.08 -11.74
N LEU A 42 -8.33 10.85 -12.20
CA LEU A 42 -8.11 9.68 -11.35
C LEU A 42 -6.86 9.85 -10.49
N VAL A 43 -5.73 10.22 -11.11
CA VAL A 43 -4.45 10.45 -10.38
C VAL A 43 -4.63 11.53 -9.32
N GLY A 44 -5.24 12.66 -9.66
CA GLY A 44 -5.49 13.74 -8.70
C GLY A 44 -6.38 13.30 -7.53
N THR A 45 -7.38 12.46 -7.80
CA THR A 45 -8.28 11.92 -6.77
C THR A 45 -7.56 10.92 -5.85
N VAL A 46 -6.72 10.05 -6.41
CA VAL A 46 -5.89 9.12 -5.64
C VAL A 46 -4.93 9.90 -4.73
N LEU A 47 -4.23 10.91 -5.26
CA LEU A 47 -3.34 11.76 -4.46
C LEU A 47 -4.09 12.48 -3.33
N SER A 48 -5.31 12.95 -3.59
CA SER A 48 -6.15 13.58 -2.58
C SER A 48 -6.61 12.60 -1.50
N ALA A 49 -6.96 11.38 -1.88
CA ALA A 49 -7.34 10.31 -0.94
C ALA A 49 -6.16 9.91 -0.05
N VAL A 50 -4.96 9.75 -0.63
CA VAL A 50 -3.73 9.48 0.13
C VAL A 50 -3.41 10.61 1.10
N HIS A 51 -3.55 11.87 0.68
CA HIS A 51 -3.35 13.01 1.57
C HIS A 51 -4.36 13.03 2.73
N HIS A 52 -5.64 12.75 2.48
CA HIS A 52 -6.62 12.63 3.55
C HIS A 52 -6.28 11.49 4.51
N ALA A 53 -5.82 10.34 3.99
CA ALA A 53 -5.38 9.23 4.83
C ALA A 53 -4.17 9.61 5.70
N GLU A 54 -3.21 10.36 5.15
CA GLU A 54 -2.06 10.89 5.88
C GLU A 54 -2.46 11.86 6.98
N VAL A 55 -3.39 12.79 6.71
CA VAL A 55 -3.91 13.72 7.72
C VAL A 55 -4.61 12.96 8.85
N VAL A 56 -5.39 11.92 8.53
CA VAL A 56 -6.03 11.07 9.54
C VAL A 56 -4.96 10.29 10.33
N ALA A 57 -3.98 9.71 9.66
CA ALA A 57 -2.88 8.98 10.29
C ALA A 57 -2.10 9.85 11.29
N HIS A 58 -1.79 11.09 10.91
CA HIS A 58 -1.14 12.05 11.81
C HIS A 58 -1.99 12.38 13.03
N LYS A 59 -3.31 12.53 12.87
CA LYS A 59 -4.22 12.78 14.00
C LYS A 59 -4.39 11.57 14.90
N VAL A 60 -4.34 10.36 14.34
CA VAL A 60 -4.43 9.10 15.10
C VAL A 60 -3.15 8.87 15.90
N GLY A 61 -1.99 9.25 15.35
CA GLY A 61 -0.68 9.10 16.00
C GLY A 61 -0.14 7.66 15.97
N GLU A 62 1.16 7.52 16.23
CA GLU A 62 1.85 6.22 16.25
C GLU A 62 1.34 5.32 17.40
N PRO A 63 1.19 3.99 17.19
CA PRO A 63 1.52 3.23 15.98
C PRO A 63 0.33 3.05 15.01
N TYR A 64 -0.87 3.43 15.44
CA TYR A 64 -2.09 3.19 14.67
C TYR A 64 -2.20 4.08 13.43
N GLY A 65 -1.60 5.27 13.44
CA GLY A 65 -1.53 6.15 12.28
C GLY A 65 -0.87 5.47 11.08
N THR A 66 0.26 4.81 11.30
CA THR A 66 0.97 4.03 10.27
C THR A 66 0.10 2.91 9.69
N LEU A 67 -0.68 2.22 10.53
CA LEU A 67 -1.63 1.19 10.07
C LEU A 67 -2.79 1.79 9.27
N VAL A 68 -3.35 2.93 9.70
CA VAL A 68 -4.43 3.62 8.99
C VAL A 68 -3.97 4.06 7.61
N LEU A 69 -2.77 4.64 7.51
CA LEU A 69 -2.19 5.06 6.23
C LEU A 69 -1.96 3.85 5.31
N ALA A 70 -1.32 2.79 5.82
CA ALA A 70 -1.03 1.58 5.06
C ALA A 70 -2.32 0.90 4.56
N LEU A 71 -3.33 0.78 5.42
CA LEU A 71 -4.63 0.20 5.05
C LEU A 71 -5.34 1.05 4.00
N SER A 72 -5.29 2.38 4.12
CA SER A 72 -5.92 3.28 3.14
C SER A 72 -5.30 3.14 1.75
N ILE A 73 -3.97 3.11 1.67
CA ILE A 73 -3.26 2.96 0.38
C ILE A 73 -3.55 1.58 -0.24
N THR A 74 -3.53 0.51 0.56
CA THR A 74 -3.81 -0.85 0.05
C THR A 74 -5.26 -1.01 -0.40
N VAL A 75 -6.23 -0.38 0.28
CA VAL A 75 -7.64 -0.37 -0.17
C VAL A 75 -7.78 0.33 -1.53
N ILE A 76 -7.09 1.48 -1.73
CA ILE A 76 -7.09 2.18 -3.01
C ILE A 76 -6.49 1.28 -4.11
N GLU A 77 -5.34 0.67 -3.84
CA GLU A 77 -4.65 -0.22 -4.78
C GLU A 77 -5.53 -1.42 -5.17
N VAL A 78 -6.09 -2.14 -4.18
CA VAL A 78 -6.95 -3.31 -4.43
C VAL A 78 -8.21 -2.91 -5.19
N ALA A 79 -8.83 -1.76 -4.86
CA ALA A 79 -10.00 -1.28 -5.59
C ALA A 79 -9.69 -1.01 -7.07
N LEU A 80 -8.53 -0.42 -7.38
CA LEU A 80 -8.10 -0.18 -8.76
C LEU A 80 -7.83 -1.50 -9.50
N ILE A 81 -7.12 -2.45 -8.88
CA ILE A 81 -6.87 -3.78 -9.45
C ILE A 81 -8.20 -4.47 -9.76
N VAL A 82 -9.11 -4.55 -8.79
CA VAL A 82 -10.41 -5.20 -8.96
C VAL A 82 -11.24 -4.50 -10.04
N SER A 83 -11.25 -3.17 -10.07
CA SER A 83 -11.95 -2.41 -11.12
C SER A 83 -11.41 -2.72 -12.51
N MET A 84 -10.09 -2.81 -12.68
CA MET A 84 -9.48 -3.17 -13.96
C MET A 84 -9.78 -4.61 -14.35
N MET A 85 -9.76 -5.55 -13.40
CA MET A 85 -10.09 -6.95 -13.66
C MET A 85 -11.55 -7.15 -14.07
N LEU A 86 -12.47 -6.43 -13.43
CA LEU A 86 -13.89 -6.47 -13.77
C LEU A 86 -14.16 -5.86 -15.15
N ALA A 87 -13.44 -4.79 -15.52
CA ALA A 87 -13.62 -4.11 -16.80
C ALA A 87 -12.91 -4.80 -17.98
N GLY A 88 -11.79 -5.49 -17.75
CA GLY A 88 -10.90 -5.95 -18.81
C GLY A 88 -11.08 -7.42 -19.26
N GLY A 89 -11.97 -8.18 -18.64
CA GLY A 89 -12.31 -9.55 -19.07
C GLY A 89 -11.21 -10.60 -18.82
N PRO A 90 -11.28 -11.80 -19.45
CA PRO A 90 -10.45 -12.96 -19.08
C PRO A 90 -8.93 -12.75 -19.17
N ALA A 91 -8.47 -11.86 -20.05
CA ALA A 91 -7.05 -11.53 -20.21
C ALA A 91 -6.45 -10.80 -18.99
N THR A 92 -7.29 -10.25 -18.11
CA THR A 92 -6.85 -9.50 -16.92
C THR A 92 -6.75 -10.32 -15.65
N THR A 93 -6.98 -11.63 -15.73
CA THR A 93 -6.91 -12.56 -14.58
C THR A 93 -5.56 -12.56 -13.88
N ALA A 94 -4.47 -12.25 -14.60
CA ALA A 94 -3.12 -12.13 -14.03
C ALA A 94 -2.81 -10.76 -13.42
N LEU A 95 -3.63 -9.72 -13.65
CA LEU A 95 -3.32 -8.35 -13.23
C LEU A 95 -3.10 -8.21 -11.73
N ALA A 96 -3.89 -8.90 -10.89
CA ALA A 96 -3.70 -8.85 -9.45
C ALA A 96 -2.31 -9.34 -9.04
N ARG A 97 -1.88 -10.50 -9.56
CA ARG A 97 -0.55 -11.05 -9.28
C ARG A 97 0.54 -10.13 -9.78
N ASP A 98 0.42 -9.66 -11.02
CA ASP A 98 1.46 -8.87 -11.67
C ASP A 98 1.61 -7.50 -11.01
N THR A 99 0.51 -6.87 -10.59
CA THR A 99 0.52 -5.60 -9.86
C THR A 99 1.15 -5.75 -8.47
N VAL A 100 0.78 -6.79 -7.71
CA VAL A 100 1.38 -7.05 -6.39
C VAL A 100 2.87 -7.35 -6.51
N PHE A 101 3.28 -8.13 -7.52
CA PHE A 101 4.70 -8.39 -7.78
C PHE A 101 5.45 -7.09 -8.11
N ALA A 102 4.88 -6.24 -8.96
CA ALA A 102 5.45 -4.94 -9.29
C ALA A 102 5.54 -4.02 -8.05
N ALA A 103 4.53 -3.99 -7.19
CA ALA A 103 4.53 -3.22 -5.95
C ALA A 103 5.68 -3.65 -5.01
N VAL A 104 5.85 -4.95 -4.79
CA VAL A 104 6.96 -5.50 -3.99
C VAL A 104 8.32 -5.10 -4.58
N MET A 105 8.49 -5.23 -5.90
CA MET A 105 9.73 -4.86 -6.58
C MET A 105 10.03 -3.37 -6.47
N LEU A 106 9.02 -2.52 -6.65
CA LEU A 106 9.14 -1.08 -6.58
C LEU A 106 9.46 -0.62 -5.16
N ILE A 107 8.85 -1.20 -4.14
CA ILE A 107 9.12 -0.84 -2.74
C ILE A 107 10.52 -1.29 -2.33
N LEU A 108 10.86 -2.56 -2.54
CA LEU A 108 12.12 -3.13 -2.02
C LEU A 108 13.35 -2.65 -2.81
N ASN A 109 13.28 -2.65 -4.15
CA ASN A 109 14.43 -2.29 -4.97
C ASN A 109 14.43 -0.81 -5.34
N GLY A 110 13.25 -0.25 -5.61
CA GLY A 110 13.10 1.16 -5.96
C GLY A 110 13.21 2.05 -4.74
N ILE A 111 12.17 2.10 -3.91
CA ILE A 111 12.06 3.06 -2.81
C ILE A 111 13.13 2.81 -1.76
N VAL A 112 13.22 1.60 -1.20
CA VAL A 112 14.21 1.28 -0.16
C VAL A 112 15.63 1.42 -0.70
N GLY A 113 15.90 0.93 -1.91
CA GLY A 113 17.21 1.08 -2.57
C GLY A 113 17.62 2.55 -2.77
N LEU A 114 16.71 3.40 -3.23
CA LEU A 114 16.95 4.84 -3.39
C LEU A 114 17.18 5.53 -2.04
N CYS A 115 16.40 5.19 -1.01
CA CYS A 115 16.58 5.72 0.34
C CYS A 115 17.96 5.37 0.92
N LEU A 116 18.40 4.12 0.74
CA LEU A 116 19.73 3.67 1.19
C LEU A 116 20.86 4.33 0.39
N LEU A 117 20.72 4.46 -0.93
CA LEU A 117 21.72 5.11 -1.76
C LEU A 117 21.86 6.60 -1.42
N ALA A 118 20.73 7.32 -1.33
CA ALA A 118 20.70 8.73 -0.97
C ALA A 118 21.23 8.94 0.45
N GLY A 119 20.75 8.14 1.41
CA GLY A 119 21.17 8.21 2.81
C GLY A 119 22.64 7.88 3.00
N GLY A 120 23.13 6.79 2.41
CA GLY A 120 24.54 6.40 2.44
C GLY A 120 25.46 7.41 1.76
N SER A 121 25.02 8.04 0.66
CA SER A 121 25.82 9.09 0.01
C SER A 121 26.05 10.33 0.89
N ARG A 122 25.05 10.68 1.73
CA ARG A 122 25.08 11.87 2.58
C ARG A 122 25.63 11.61 3.98
N TYR A 123 25.28 10.47 4.57
CA TYR A 123 25.56 10.15 5.97
C TYR A 123 26.57 9.01 6.15
N ARG A 124 27.01 8.34 5.07
CA ARG A 124 27.89 7.16 5.01
C ARG A 124 27.31 5.90 5.68
N GLU A 125 26.98 5.99 6.96
CA GLU A 125 26.36 4.93 7.74
C GLU A 125 24.97 5.38 8.21
N GLN A 126 23.98 4.48 8.13
CA GLN A 126 22.61 4.73 8.58
C GLN A 126 22.24 3.73 9.68
N THR A 127 21.76 4.24 10.82
CA THR A 127 21.24 3.44 11.91
C THR A 127 19.72 3.32 11.82
N PHE A 128 19.20 2.09 11.92
CA PHE A 128 17.77 1.81 11.91
C PHE A 128 17.43 0.71 12.91
N GLY A 129 16.16 0.61 13.30
CA GLY A 129 15.65 -0.44 14.18
C GLY A 129 15.74 -1.82 13.52
N GLN A 130 16.85 -2.53 13.71
CA GLN A 130 17.12 -3.81 13.05
C GLN A 130 16.04 -4.87 13.32
N LEU A 131 15.49 -4.90 14.53
CA LEU A 131 14.43 -5.83 14.92
C LEU A 131 13.13 -5.56 14.14
N GLY A 132 12.72 -4.29 14.02
CA GLY A 132 11.54 -3.91 13.25
C GLY A 132 11.68 -4.23 11.77
N VAL A 133 12.81 -3.86 11.16
CA VAL A 133 13.10 -4.15 9.74
C VAL A 133 13.13 -5.65 9.48
N SER A 134 13.82 -6.43 10.32
CA SER A 134 13.92 -7.88 10.15
C SER A 134 12.55 -8.55 10.29
N ALA A 135 11.72 -8.12 11.24
CA ALA A 135 10.36 -8.62 11.40
C ALA A 135 9.51 -8.32 10.15
N SER A 136 9.53 -7.07 9.65
CA SER A 136 8.78 -6.68 8.45
C SER A 136 9.21 -7.46 7.21
N LEU A 137 10.52 -7.57 6.95
CA LEU A 137 11.04 -8.28 5.79
C LEU A 137 10.78 -9.79 5.87
N THR A 138 10.88 -10.38 7.06
CA THR A 138 10.61 -11.83 7.24
C THR A 138 9.13 -12.15 7.00
N THR A 139 8.22 -11.34 7.55
CA THR A 139 6.78 -11.51 7.30
C THR A 139 6.44 -11.31 5.82
N LEU A 140 7.00 -10.27 5.19
CA LEU A 140 6.81 -10.01 3.77
C LEU A 140 7.31 -11.19 2.92
N ALA A 141 8.52 -11.69 3.19
CA ALA A 141 9.09 -12.81 2.47
C ALA A 141 8.23 -14.08 2.60
N ALA A 142 7.78 -14.40 3.82
CA ALA A 142 6.90 -15.55 4.06
C ALA A 142 5.59 -15.45 3.26
N ILE A 143 4.92 -14.29 3.31
CA ILE A 143 3.66 -14.08 2.59
C ILE A 143 3.90 -14.08 1.07
N ALA A 144 4.96 -13.43 0.58
CA ALA A 144 5.29 -13.39 -0.84
C ALA A 144 5.61 -14.77 -1.41
N VAL A 145 6.36 -15.60 -0.68
CA VAL A 145 6.64 -16.98 -1.08
C VAL A 145 5.35 -17.79 -1.15
N LEU A 146 4.50 -17.71 -0.11
CA LEU A 146 3.22 -18.41 -0.08
C LEU A 146 2.26 -17.96 -1.18
N THR A 147 2.25 -16.69 -1.57
CA THR A 147 1.24 -16.15 -2.50
C THR A 147 1.71 -16.08 -3.94
N LEU A 148 3.01 -15.88 -4.18
CA LEU A 148 3.56 -15.62 -5.52
C LEU A 148 4.47 -16.75 -6.04
N VAL A 149 5.15 -17.49 -5.15
CA VAL A 149 6.13 -18.52 -5.54
C VAL A 149 5.52 -19.92 -5.49
N LEU A 150 4.96 -20.30 -4.34
CA LEU A 150 4.41 -21.64 -4.09
C LEU A 150 3.32 -22.11 -5.08
N PRO A 151 2.43 -21.25 -5.65
CA PRO A 151 1.47 -21.70 -6.67
C PRO A 151 2.13 -22.34 -7.90
N ASN A 152 3.39 -21.99 -8.22
CA ASN A 152 4.13 -22.56 -9.34
C ASN A 152 4.59 -24.00 -9.10
N TYR A 153 4.55 -24.46 -7.85
CA TYR A 153 5.04 -25.77 -7.45
C TYR A 153 3.92 -26.73 -7.02
N THR A 154 2.66 -26.27 -7.02
CA THR A 154 1.50 -27.14 -6.77
C THR A 154 1.10 -27.90 -8.02
N THR A 155 0.72 -29.17 -7.87
CA THR A 155 0.33 -30.06 -8.99
C THR A 155 -1.17 -30.29 -9.10
N THR A 156 -1.95 -29.77 -8.15
CA THR A 156 -3.40 -30.04 -8.02
C THR A 156 -4.25 -29.34 -9.09
N THR A 157 -3.76 -28.25 -9.67
CA THR A 157 -4.46 -27.49 -10.72
C THR A 157 -3.47 -27.10 -11.80
N PRO A 158 -3.82 -27.18 -13.10
CA PRO A 158 -2.93 -26.77 -14.17
C PRO A 158 -2.63 -25.26 -14.10
N GLY A 159 -1.36 -24.89 -14.18
CA GLY A 159 -0.90 -23.51 -14.17
C GLY A 159 -0.56 -22.98 -12.77
N PRO A 160 -0.08 -21.74 -12.67
CA PRO A 160 0.43 -21.15 -11.43
C PRO A 160 -0.70 -20.63 -10.54
N MET A 161 -1.64 -21.50 -10.18
CA MET A 161 -2.83 -21.16 -9.42
C MET A 161 -3.18 -22.25 -8.41
N TYR A 162 -3.71 -21.82 -7.28
CA TYR A 162 -4.18 -22.72 -6.23
C TYR A 162 -5.54 -23.33 -6.56
N SER A 163 -5.74 -24.58 -6.12
CA SER A 163 -7.08 -25.12 -6.00
C SER A 163 -7.87 -24.33 -4.93
N PRO A 164 -9.22 -24.35 -4.95
CA PRO A 164 -10.01 -23.59 -3.98
C PRO A 164 -9.68 -23.86 -2.51
N SER A 165 -9.37 -25.11 -2.15
CA SER A 165 -8.97 -25.48 -0.78
C SER A 165 -7.58 -24.99 -0.41
N GLN A 166 -6.61 -25.08 -1.34
CA GLN A 166 -5.26 -24.51 -1.17
C GLN A 166 -5.32 -22.99 -1.02
N LEU A 167 -6.13 -22.32 -1.84
CA LEU A 167 -6.31 -20.88 -1.78
C LEU A 167 -6.88 -20.45 -0.43
N ALA A 168 -7.93 -21.13 0.05
CA ALA A 168 -8.52 -20.84 1.35
C ALA A 168 -7.51 -21.03 2.50
N PHE A 169 -6.76 -22.14 2.47
CA PHE A 169 -5.70 -22.39 3.45
C PHE A 169 -4.63 -21.30 3.45
N VAL A 170 -4.08 -20.97 2.26
CA VAL A 170 -3.06 -19.94 2.12
C VAL A 170 -3.58 -18.58 2.55
N ALA A 171 -4.82 -18.21 2.20
CA ALA A 171 -5.44 -16.97 2.61
C ALA A 171 -5.54 -16.85 4.14
N ILE A 172 -5.97 -17.92 4.83
CA ILE A 172 -6.05 -17.95 6.30
C ILE A 172 -4.66 -17.81 6.91
N VAL A 173 -3.67 -18.57 6.42
CA VAL A 173 -2.29 -18.51 6.94
C VAL A 173 -1.69 -17.12 6.72
N SER A 174 -1.85 -16.53 5.54
CA SER A 174 -1.37 -15.18 5.24
C SER A 174 -2.03 -14.13 6.15
N LEU A 175 -3.34 -14.27 6.42
CA LEU A 175 -4.04 -13.38 7.34
C LEU A 175 -3.53 -13.51 8.78
N VAL A 176 -3.26 -14.73 9.24
CA VAL A 176 -2.67 -14.98 10.57
C VAL A 176 -1.26 -14.41 10.67
N LEU A 177 -0.42 -14.59 9.65
CA LEU A 177 0.93 -14.04 9.61
C LEU A 177 0.92 -12.51 9.65
N TYR A 178 0.11 -11.87 8.80
CA TYR A 178 -0.01 -10.42 8.77
C TYR A 178 -0.64 -9.87 10.06
N GLY A 179 -1.70 -10.50 10.57
CA GLY A 179 -2.34 -10.10 11.82
C GLY A 179 -1.39 -10.20 13.02
N THR A 180 -0.55 -11.24 13.07
CA THR A 180 0.49 -11.37 14.09
C THR A 180 1.54 -10.26 13.97
N PHE A 181 1.98 -9.96 12.75
CA PHE A 181 2.89 -8.84 12.50
C PHE A 181 2.30 -7.51 12.95
N VAL A 182 1.04 -7.23 12.62
CA VAL A 182 0.32 -6.02 13.05
C VAL A 182 0.21 -5.95 14.58
N LEU A 183 -0.08 -7.06 15.27
CA LEU A 183 -0.13 -7.10 16.74
C LEU A 183 1.23 -6.80 17.38
N VAL A 184 2.32 -7.32 16.79
CA VAL A 184 3.69 -7.04 17.25
C VAL A 184 4.02 -5.57 17.03
N GLN A 185 3.68 -5.02 15.87
CA GLN A 185 3.91 -3.61 15.52
C GLN A 185 3.09 -2.64 16.37
N ALA A 186 1.81 -2.94 16.62
CA ALA A 186 0.88 -2.02 17.26
C ALA A 186 0.86 -2.10 18.79
N VAL A 187 1.12 -3.28 19.36
CA VAL A 187 0.91 -3.52 20.80
C VAL A 187 2.17 -4.04 21.47
N ARG A 188 2.70 -5.19 21.03
CA ARG A 188 3.62 -5.97 21.87
C ARG A 188 5.06 -5.50 21.85
N HIS A 189 5.56 -5.01 20.72
CA HIS A 189 6.95 -4.54 20.59
C HIS A 189 7.01 -3.26 19.75
N ARG A 190 6.10 -2.32 20.04
CA ARG A 190 6.02 -1.01 19.39
C ARG A 190 7.37 -0.30 19.34
N ASP A 191 8.16 -0.41 20.41
CA ASP A 191 9.47 0.24 20.53
C ASP A 191 10.49 -0.22 19.47
N TYR A 192 10.29 -1.39 18.85
CA TYR A 192 11.14 -1.84 17.75
C TYR A 192 10.87 -1.11 16.43
N PHE A 193 9.75 -0.40 16.34
CA PHE A 193 9.28 0.30 15.14
C PHE A 193 9.28 1.83 15.30
N LEU A 194 9.57 2.34 16.50
CA LEU A 194 9.72 3.78 16.74
C LEU A 194 11.18 4.23 16.59
N PRO A 195 11.43 5.51 16.24
CA PRO A 195 12.78 6.07 16.21
C PRO A 195 13.48 6.00 17.58
N VAL A 196 14.79 5.73 17.57
CA VAL A 196 15.63 5.56 18.77
C VAL A 196 15.72 6.85 19.62
N GLU A 197 15.42 8.01 19.05
CA GLU A 197 15.53 9.33 19.70
C GLU A 197 14.55 9.52 20.88
N GLY A 198 13.43 8.80 20.94
CA GLY A 198 12.52 8.82 22.10
C GLY A 198 13.11 8.27 23.40
N ARG A 199 14.33 7.71 23.34
CA ARG A 199 15.05 7.18 24.50
C ARG A 199 15.95 8.22 25.19
N ALA A 200 16.34 9.29 24.50
CA ALA A 200 17.19 10.34 25.09
C ALA A 200 16.38 11.37 25.91
N ASP A 201 15.13 11.62 25.53
CA ASP A 201 14.27 12.62 26.18
C ASP A 201 13.53 12.08 27.42
N ALA A 202 13.56 10.76 27.64
CA ALA A 202 12.96 10.11 28.81
C ALA A 202 13.94 9.95 30.00
N GLU A 203 15.22 10.23 29.77
CA GLU A 203 16.30 10.16 30.78
C GLU A 203 16.86 11.55 31.14
N ALA A 204 16.18 12.64 30.77
CA ALA A 204 16.55 14.03 31.07
C ALA A 204 15.56 14.72 32.04
#